data_AF-A0A524MCK3-F1
#
_entry.id   AF-A0A524MCK3-F1
#
_cell.length_a   1.000
_cell.length_b   1.000
_cell.length_c   1.000
_cell.angle_alpha   90.00
_cell.angle_beta   90.00
_cell.angle_gamma   90.00
#
_symmetry.space_group_name_H-M   'P 1'
#
loop_
_entity.id
_entity.type
_entity.pdbx_description
1 polymer ?
#
loop_
_entity_poly.entity_id
_entity_poly.type
_entity_poly.pdbx_seq_one_letter_code
_entity_poly.pdbx_strand_id
1 'polypeptide(L)'
;MIPDTDLQDSMDDERPAFVEEAYFSGARIGEAIDWCVLRQDRELHCEVEGVLNATGKEVRFRGRILKVKKGVLSKLLAVFVEEDLRRRKAGELEKVLTVGGSQQDVTITQITAQNYLKRNMAEDLFYEGRDL
;
A
#
# COMPACT_ATOMS: atom_id res chain seq x y z
N MET A 1 14.64 -42.89 -20.24
CA MET A 1 13.63 -42.72 -19.18
C MET A 1 14.35 -41.97 -18.06
N ILE A 2 14.26 -40.64 -18.11
CA ILE A 2 14.88 -39.72 -17.15
C ILE A 2 13.79 -39.47 -16.12
N PRO A 3 14.03 -39.64 -14.81
CA PRO A 3 12.99 -39.36 -13.83
C PRO A 3 12.72 -37.86 -13.83
N ASP A 4 11.46 -37.49 -14.02
CA ASP A 4 10.94 -36.15 -13.82
C ASP A 4 11.22 -35.75 -12.37
N THR A 5 12.28 -34.97 -12.17
CA THR A 5 12.54 -34.31 -10.90
C THR A 5 11.39 -33.33 -10.67
N ASP A 6 10.65 -33.55 -9.59
CA ASP A 6 9.62 -32.65 -9.08
C ASP A 6 10.16 -31.21 -9.02
N LEU A 7 9.87 -30.43 -10.07
CA LEU A 7 9.86 -28.98 -10.05
C LEU A 7 8.64 -28.56 -9.22
N GLN A 8 8.67 -28.86 -7.92
CA GLN A 8 8.01 -28.00 -6.97
C GLN A 8 8.81 -26.71 -6.99
N ASP A 9 8.40 -25.82 -7.89
CA ASP A 9 8.54 -24.37 -7.76
C ASP A 9 7.97 -24.02 -6.38
N SER A 10 8.78 -24.17 -5.33
CA SER A 10 8.69 -23.33 -4.16
C SER A 10 9.06 -21.93 -4.64
N MET A 11 8.13 -21.29 -5.35
CA MET A 11 7.94 -19.86 -5.29
C MET A 11 7.56 -19.56 -3.84
N ASP A 12 8.51 -19.74 -2.92
CA ASP A 12 8.49 -18.98 -1.69
C ASP A 12 8.36 -17.54 -2.16
N ASP A 13 7.17 -16.98 -1.90
CA ASP A 13 6.88 -15.56 -2.01
C ASP A 13 7.87 -14.85 -1.09
N GLU A 14 9.10 -14.64 -1.59
CA GLU A 14 10.09 -13.78 -0.99
C GLU A 14 9.42 -12.41 -0.94
N ARG A 15 8.85 -12.11 0.24
CA ARG A 15 8.27 -10.81 0.53
C ARG A 15 9.32 -9.78 0.12
N PRO A 16 8.97 -8.81 -0.73
CA PRO A 16 9.95 -7.84 -1.21
C PRO A 16 10.66 -7.23 0.01
N ALA A 17 11.96 -6.99 -0.11
CA ALA A 17 12.74 -6.52 1.02
C ALA A 17 12.16 -5.18 1.51
N PHE A 18 11.75 -5.16 2.79
CA PHE A 18 11.30 -3.97 3.48
C PHE A 18 12.43 -2.93 3.49
N VAL A 19 12.11 -1.69 3.13
CA VAL A 19 13.10 -0.62 3.04
C VAL A 19 12.94 0.36 4.20
N GLU A 20 11.76 0.94 4.36
CA GLU A 20 11.48 2.01 5.31
C GLU A 20 10.00 2.00 5.73
N GLU A 21 9.73 2.46 6.95
CA GLU A 21 8.39 2.78 7.42
C GLU A 21 8.33 4.18 8.00
N ALA A 22 7.17 4.81 7.87
CA ALA A 22 6.91 6.12 8.43
C ALA A 22 5.50 6.19 9.02
N TYR A 23 5.42 6.83 10.17
CA TYR A 23 4.18 7.01 10.93
C TYR A 23 3.64 8.42 10.75
N PHE A 24 2.34 8.53 10.49
CA PHE A 24 1.64 9.80 10.39
C PHE A 24 0.30 9.75 11.12
N SER A 25 0.01 10.80 11.89
CA SER A 25 -1.36 11.03 12.36
C SER A 25 -2.24 11.53 11.23
N GLY A 26 -3.57 11.42 11.39
CA GLY A 26 -4.54 11.87 10.39
C GLY A 26 -4.41 13.36 10.04
N ALA A 27 -4.04 14.20 11.01
CA ALA A 27 -3.75 15.61 10.79
C ALA A 27 -2.55 15.85 9.84
N ARG A 28 -1.62 14.91 9.78
CA ARG A 28 -0.40 14.94 8.95
C ARG A 28 -0.54 14.13 7.66
N ILE A 29 -1.76 13.87 7.19
CA ILE A 29 -1.99 13.14 5.93
C ILE A 29 -1.31 13.79 4.71
N GLY A 30 -1.15 15.12 4.72
CA GLY A 30 -0.40 15.81 3.67
C GLY A 30 1.06 15.35 3.58
N GLU A 31 1.69 15.13 4.74
CA GLU A 31 3.07 14.65 4.83
C GLU A 31 3.18 13.17 4.48
N ALA A 32 2.17 12.36 4.86
CA ALA A 32 2.08 10.97 4.43
C ALA A 32 2.03 10.87 2.89
N ILE A 33 1.25 11.75 2.25
CA ILE A 33 1.18 11.81 0.78
C ILE A 33 2.53 12.25 0.20
N ASP A 34 3.19 13.26 0.76
CA ASP A 34 4.52 13.68 0.29
C ASP A 34 5.54 12.54 0.40
N TRP A 35 5.51 11.79 1.51
CA TRP A 35 6.36 10.63 1.72
C TRP A 35 6.13 9.55 0.65
N CYS A 36 4.87 9.31 0.28
CA CYS A 36 4.50 8.39 -0.81
C CYS A 36 4.95 8.88 -2.18
N VAL A 37 4.79 10.18 -2.49
CA VAL A 37 5.19 10.78 -3.77
C VAL A 37 6.69 10.66 -4.00
N LEU A 38 7.49 10.88 -2.94
CA LEU A 38 8.95 10.71 -3.00
C LEU A 38 9.40 9.26 -3.23
N ARG A 39 8.49 8.29 -3.09
CA ARG A 39 8.73 6.84 -3.21
C ARG A 39 7.82 6.18 -4.25
N GLN A 40 7.36 6.93 -5.25
CA GLN A 40 6.48 6.43 -6.32
C GLN A 40 7.13 5.31 -7.18
N ASP A 41 8.46 5.23 -7.16
CA ASP A 41 9.26 4.17 -7.77
C ASP A 41 9.23 2.86 -6.98
N ARG A 42 8.64 2.84 -5.78
CA ARG A 42 8.55 1.68 -4.89
C ARG A 42 7.15 1.11 -4.83
N GLU A 43 7.04 -0.10 -4.29
CA GLU A 43 5.74 -0.63 -3.87
C GLU A 43 5.41 -0.07 -2.48
N LEU A 44 4.21 0.49 -2.35
CA LEU A 44 3.78 1.18 -1.14
C LEU A 44 2.64 0.44 -0.48
N HIS A 45 2.83 0.13 0.79
CA HIS A 45 1.86 -0.52 1.67
C HIS A 45 1.53 0.41 2.82
N CYS A 46 0.41 0.14 3.48
CA CYS A 46 0.05 0.86 4.68
C CYS A 46 -0.81 0.05 5.63
N GLU A 47 -0.71 0.41 6.90
CA GLU A 47 -1.71 0.11 7.91
C GLU A 47 -2.47 1.39 8.24
N VAL A 48 -3.80 1.35 8.11
CA VAL A 48 -4.68 2.50 8.31
C VAL A 48 -5.56 2.24 9.53
N GLU A 49 -5.66 3.24 10.39
CA GLU A 49 -6.66 3.35 11.44
C GLU A 49 -7.51 4.60 11.21
N GLY A 50 -8.82 4.48 11.46
CA GLY A 50 -9.74 5.60 11.25
C GLY A 50 -11.19 5.25 11.51
N VAL A 51 -12.08 6.05 10.92
CA VAL A 51 -13.53 5.88 11.00
C VAL A 51 -14.10 5.74 9.60
N LEU A 52 -14.89 4.69 9.35
CA LEU A 52 -15.61 4.52 8.10
C LEU A 52 -16.82 5.47 8.07
N ASN A 53 -16.77 6.48 7.21
CA ASN A 53 -17.73 7.59 7.21
C ASN A 53 -19.18 7.13 6.93
N ALA A 54 -19.37 6.09 6.12
CA ALA A 54 -20.69 5.52 5.84
C ALA A 54 -21.40 4.97 7.09
N THR A 55 -20.64 4.51 8.09
CA THR A 55 -21.19 3.84 9.29
C THR A 55 -20.85 4.51 10.61
N GLY A 56 -19.88 5.42 10.62
CA GLY A 56 -19.32 6.02 11.83
C GLY A 56 -18.52 5.06 12.70
N LYS A 57 -18.23 3.84 12.23
CA LYS A 57 -17.52 2.83 13.01
C LYS A 57 -16.02 2.90 12.80
N GLU A 58 -15.27 2.58 13.84
CA GLU A 58 -13.82 2.44 13.78
C GLU A 58 -13.41 1.32 12.82
N VAL A 59 -12.34 1.58 12.07
CA VAL A 59 -11.73 0.63 11.15
C VAL A 59 -10.23 0.57 11.35
N ARG A 60 -9.68 -0.62 11.14
CA ARG A 60 -8.24 -0.88 11.04
C ARG A 60 -8.02 -1.92 9.96
N PHE A 61 -7.12 -1.64 9.02
CA PHE A 61 -6.81 -2.56 7.93
C PHE A 61 -5.40 -2.35 7.39
N ARG A 62 -4.86 -3.38 6.75
CA ARG A 62 -3.66 -3.30 5.92
C ARG A 62 -4.02 -3.33 4.45
N GLY A 63 -3.22 -2.64 3.66
CA GLY A 63 -3.44 -2.59 2.23
C GLY A 63 -2.31 -1.95 1.45
N ARG A 64 -2.45 -1.99 0.12
CA ARG A 64 -1.53 -1.36 -0.83
C ARG A 64 -2.02 0.00 -1.24
N ILE A 65 -1.13 0.98 -1.22
CA ILE A 65 -1.42 2.33 -1.71
C ILE A 65 -1.38 2.28 -3.24
N LEU A 66 -2.55 2.44 -3.86
CA LEU A 66 -2.69 2.42 -5.32
C LEU A 66 -2.37 3.78 -5.93
N LYS A 67 -2.82 4.85 -5.28
CA LYS A 67 -2.68 6.21 -5.78
C LYS A 67 -2.77 7.20 -4.64
N VAL A 68 -2.02 8.29 -4.75
CA VAL A 68 -2.13 9.44 -3.86
C VAL A 68 -2.52 10.68 -4.64
N LYS A 69 -3.29 11.57 -4.01
CA LYS A 69 -3.67 12.86 -4.59
C LYS A 69 -3.50 13.96 -3.55
N LYS A 70 -2.63 14.92 -3.88
CA LYS A 70 -2.44 16.17 -3.12
C LYS A 70 -2.81 17.35 -4.01
N GLY A 71 -3.97 17.92 -3.76
CA GLY A 71 -4.43 19.19 -4.32
C GLY A 71 -4.58 20.24 -3.22
N VAL A 72 -4.89 21.48 -3.60
CA VAL A 72 -5.09 22.59 -2.65
C VAL A 72 -6.21 22.26 -1.64
N LEU A 73 -7.27 21.58 -2.10
CA LEU A 73 -8.45 21.24 -1.29
C LEU A 73 -8.62 19.74 -1.04
N SER A 74 -7.88 18.87 -1.74
CA SER A 74 -8.06 17.41 -1.66
C SER A 74 -6.76 16.71 -1.27
N LYS A 75 -6.77 15.98 -0.15
CA LYS A 75 -5.65 15.13 0.29
C LYS A 75 -6.20 13.74 0.56
N LEU A 76 -5.94 12.78 -0.32
CA LEU A 76 -6.44 11.42 -0.17
C LEU A 76 -5.48 10.38 -0.74
N LEU A 77 -5.60 9.17 -0.22
CA LEU A 77 -4.98 7.95 -0.73
C LEU A 77 -6.07 6.99 -1.18
N ALA A 78 -5.88 6.32 -2.31
CA ALA A 78 -6.67 5.15 -2.68
C ALA A 78 -5.91 3.90 -2.23
N VAL A 79 -6.54 3.09 -1.39
CA VAL A 79 -5.91 1.91 -0.76
C VAL A 79 -6.68 0.66 -1.14
N PHE A 80 -5.97 -0.32 -1.67
CA PHE A 80 -6.48 -1.67 -1.87
C PHE A 80 -6.39 -2.44 -0.55
N VAL A 81 -7.53 -2.83 0.01
CA VAL A 81 -7.59 -3.55 1.29
C VAL A 81 -7.14 -4.99 1.08
N GLU A 82 -6.09 -5.39 1.77
CA GLU A 82 -5.56 -6.75 1.76
C GLU A 82 -6.00 -7.54 2.98
N GLU A 83 -6.04 -6.89 4.15
CA GLU A 83 -6.37 -7.53 5.40
C GLU A 83 -7.20 -6.61 6.31
N ASP A 84 -8.37 -7.08 6.74
CA ASP A 84 -9.21 -6.39 7.73
C ASP A 84 -8.79 -6.79 9.16
N LEU A 85 -8.26 -5.83 9.90
CA LEU A 85 -7.70 -5.99 11.25
C LEU A 85 -8.66 -5.57 12.37
N ARG A 86 -9.93 -5.28 12.06
CA ARG A 86 -10.92 -4.91 13.08
C ARG A 86 -11.19 -6.06 14.05
N ARG A 87 -11.08 -5.78 15.35
CA ARG A 87 -11.42 -6.75 16.42
C ARG A 87 -12.89 -7.20 16.36
N ARG A 88 -13.79 -6.29 15.99
CA ARG A 88 -15.22 -6.58 15.80
C ARG A 88 -15.62 -6.11 14.40
N LYS A 89 -15.78 -7.06 13.48
CA LYS A 89 -16.18 -6.77 12.11
C LYS A 89 -17.65 -6.37 12.08
N ALA A 90 -17.94 -5.24 11.43
CA ALA A 90 -19.27 -4.67 11.32
C ALA A 90 -19.79 -4.73 9.88
N GLY A 91 -19.53 -5.84 9.20
CA GLY A 91 -19.68 -6.00 7.75
C GLY A 91 -18.32 -6.13 7.06
N GLU A 92 -18.32 -6.36 5.75
CA GLU A 92 -17.10 -6.41 4.94
C GLU A 92 -16.63 -5.00 4.57
N LEU A 93 -15.32 -4.82 4.46
CA LEU A 93 -14.76 -3.60 3.87
C LEU A 93 -14.78 -3.72 2.35
N GLU A 94 -15.03 -2.61 1.66
CA GLU A 94 -14.83 -2.57 0.23
C GLU A 94 -13.35 -2.84 -0.11
N LYS A 95 -13.13 -3.45 -1.27
CA LYS A 95 -11.80 -3.87 -1.71
C LYS A 95 -10.86 -2.69 -1.97
N VAL A 96 -11.41 -1.53 -2.33
CA VAL A 96 -10.67 -0.27 -2.49
C VAL A 96 -11.37 0.81 -1.69
N LEU A 97 -10.64 1.47 -0.81
CA LEU A 97 -11.15 2.57 0.00
C LEU A 97 -10.33 3.84 -0.25
N THR A 98 -11.00 4.98 -0.32
CA THR A 98 -10.35 6.27 -0.20
C THR A 98 -10.14 6.63 1.26
N VAL A 99 -8.91 7.02 1.60
CA VAL A 99 -8.47 7.35 2.96
C VAL A 99 -8.06 8.80 2.98
N GLY A 100 -8.65 9.58 3.89
CA GLY A 100 -8.53 11.03 3.87
C GLY A 100 -9.19 11.73 5.05
N GLY A 101 -9.72 12.92 4.78
CA GLY A 101 -10.61 13.61 5.69
C GLY A 101 -12.05 13.12 5.59
N SER A 102 -12.98 13.95 6.02
CA SER A 102 -14.42 13.63 6.14
C SER A 102 -15.15 13.37 4.83
N GLN A 103 -14.54 13.70 3.68
CA GLN A 103 -15.15 13.50 2.35
C GLN A 103 -14.76 12.16 1.71
N GLN A 104 -13.91 11.37 2.36
CA GLN A 104 -13.44 10.07 1.87
C GLN A 104 -14.24 8.93 2.48
N ASP A 105 -13.98 7.68 2.09
CA ASP A 105 -14.64 6.53 2.69
C ASP A 105 -14.20 6.36 4.15
N VAL A 106 -12.91 6.58 4.42
CA VAL A 106 -12.30 6.51 5.74
C VAL A 106 -11.73 7.87 6.13
N THR A 107 -12.25 8.45 7.21
CA THR A 107 -11.59 9.55 7.92
C THR A 107 -10.43 8.97 8.72
N ILE A 108 -9.21 9.36 8.37
CA ILE A 108 -8.01 8.81 8.97
C ILE A 108 -7.75 9.38 10.37
N THR A 109 -7.39 8.51 11.31
CA THR A 109 -6.80 8.91 12.58
C THR A 109 -5.29 8.69 12.57
N GLN A 110 -4.84 7.65 11.87
CA GLN A 110 -3.44 7.26 11.79
C GLN A 110 -3.17 6.42 10.52
N ILE A 111 -1.97 6.59 9.96
CA ILE A 111 -1.42 5.72 8.93
C ILE A 111 0.05 5.43 9.20
N THR A 112 0.39 4.15 9.08
CA THR A 112 1.79 3.71 8.95
C THR A 112 2.00 3.37 7.49
N ALA A 113 2.84 4.11 6.78
CA ALA A 113 3.22 3.82 5.40
C ALA A 113 4.53 3.03 5.39
N GLN A 114 4.63 2.05 4.50
CA GLN A 114 5.77 1.16 4.35
C GLN A 114 6.13 1.09 2.87
N ASN A 115 7.42 1.09 2.54
CA ASN A 115 7.88 0.88 1.17
C ASN A 115 8.72 -0.39 1.04
N TYR A 116 8.56 -1.00 -0.12
CA TYR A 116 9.21 -2.23 -0.50
C TYR A 116 9.87 -2.04 -1.87
N LEU A 117 11.01 -2.71 -2.09
CA LEU A 117 11.64 -2.72 -3.40
C LEU A 117 10.71 -3.39 -4.43
N LYS A 118 10.58 -2.79 -5.62
CA LYS A 118 9.86 -3.43 -6.73
C LYS A 118 10.63 -4.67 -7.17
N ARG A 119 9.95 -5.82 -7.22
CA ARG A 119 10.51 -7.14 -7.55
C ARG A 119 11.07 -7.23 -8.99
N ASN A 120 10.70 -6.32 -9.87
CA ASN A 120 11.10 -6.35 -11.28
C ASN A 120 11.87 -5.10 -11.71
N MET A 121 13.20 -5.16 -11.62
CA MET A 121 14.13 -4.19 -12.21
C MET A 121 14.53 -4.57 -13.65
N ALA A 122 13.85 -5.54 -14.30
CA ALA A 122 14.17 -5.90 -15.69
C ALA A 122 13.95 -4.74 -16.66
N GLU A 123 13.11 -3.77 -16.30
CA GLU A 123 12.93 -2.52 -17.05
C GLU A 123 14.03 -1.47 -16.77
N ASP A 124 14.81 -1.64 -15.68
CA ASP A 124 15.97 -0.80 -15.35
C ASP A 124 17.30 -1.39 -15.89
N LEU A 125 17.30 -2.65 -16.33
CA LEU A 125 18.44 -3.29 -16.99
C LEU A 125 18.45 -2.91 -18.49
N PHE A 126 18.99 -1.74 -18.79
CA PHE A 126 19.31 -1.35 -20.16
C PHE A 126 20.58 -2.09 -20.62
N TYR A 127 20.45 -3.01 -21.58
CA TYR A 127 21.59 -3.64 -22.28
C TYR A 127 21.79 -2.98 -23.64
N GLU A 128 22.84 -2.17 -23.79
CA GLU A 128 23.23 -1.63 -25.09
C GLU A 128 24.21 -2.61 -25.77
N GLY A 129 23.66 -3.49 -26.59
CA GLY A 129 24.41 -4.54 -27.31
C GLY A 129 25.27 -4.03 -28.48
N ARG A 130 26.05 -2.97 -28.28
CA ARG A 130 27.04 -2.49 -29.26
C ARG A 130 28.37 -2.22 -28.59
N ASP A 131 29.05 -3.31 -28.23
CA ASP A 131 30.51 -3.36 -28.16
C ASP A 131 30.93 -4.83 -28.00
N LEU A 132 30.96 -5.57 -29.11
CA LEU A 132 31.71 -6.81 -29.31
C LEU A 132 32.06 -6.96 -30.80
#